data_AF-A0A4Q4WQ14-F1
#
_entry.id   AF-A0A4Q4WQ14-F1
#
_cell.length_a   1.000
_cell.length_b   1.000
_cell.length_c   1.000
_cell.angle_alpha   90.00
_cell.angle_beta   90.00
_cell.angle_gamma   90.00
#
_symmetry.space_group_name_H-M   'P 1'
#
loop_
_entity.id
_entity.type
_entity.pdbx_description
1 polymer ?
#
loop_
_entity_poly.entity_id
_entity_poly.type
_entity_poly.pdbx_seq_one_letter_code
_entity_poly.pdbx_strand_id
1 'polypeptide(L)'
;MKEHAVALTVAKAIEEMGGESVAVCSQEPQYTSVFKKVLKEEFGIQVIEGFGARGFTLVDGRTFVLAHNSSICVREIIADLARPAGMC
;
A
#
# COMPACT_ATOMS: atom_id res chain seq x y z
N MET A 1 -7.34 -0.82 11.36
CA MET A 1 -8.03 -2.12 11.10
C MET A 1 -9.15 -1.95 10.08
N LYS A 2 -9.93 -0.84 10.12
CA LYS A 2 -10.94 -0.54 9.09
C LYS A 2 -10.32 -0.40 7.69
N GLU A 3 -9.14 0.19 7.61
CA GLU A 3 -8.37 0.44 6.40
C GLU A 3 -7.95 -0.87 5.71
N HIS A 4 -7.50 -1.86 6.51
CA HIS A 4 -7.19 -3.20 6.01
C HIS A 4 -8.41 -3.92 5.47
N ALA A 5 -9.54 -3.81 6.18
CA ALA A 5 -10.79 -4.42 5.72
C ALA A 5 -11.25 -3.82 4.38
N VAL A 6 -11.11 -2.51 4.20
CA VAL A 6 -11.38 -1.84 2.92
C VAL A 6 -10.43 -2.34 1.83
N ALA A 7 -9.12 -2.37 2.10
CA ALA A 7 -8.13 -2.85 1.13
C ALA A 7 -8.41 -4.29 0.66
N LEU A 8 -8.72 -5.20 1.60
CA LEU A 8 -9.08 -6.58 1.29
C LEU A 8 -10.40 -6.67 0.50
N THR A 9 -11.38 -5.83 0.82
CA THR A 9 -12.66 -5.79 0.09
C THR A 9 -12.47 -5.34 -1.34
N VAL A 10 -11.67 -4.29 -1.56
CA VAL A 10 -11.34 -3.78 -2.90
C VAL A 10 -10.55 -4.83 -3.69
N ALA A 11 -9.54 -5.45 -3.08
CA ALA A 11 -8.76 -6.50 -3.71
C ALA A 11 -9.65 -7.65 -4.18
N LYS A 12 -10.50 -8.17 -3.29
CA LYS A 12 -11.46 -9.24 -3.62
C LYS A 12 -12.39 -8.85 -4.78
N ALA A 13 -12.91 -7.62 -4.78
CA ALA A 13 -13.78 -7.16 -5.87
C ALA A 13 -13.04 -7.09 -7.21
N ILE A 14 -11.78 -6.66 -7.22
CA ILE A 14 -10.95 -6.63 -8.44
C ILE A 14 -10.66 -8.05 -8.93
N GLU A 15 -10.32 -8.97 -8.02
CA GLU A 15 -10.08 -10.38 -8.34
C GLU A 15 -11.33 -11.05 -8.96
N GLU A 16 -12.52 -10.79 -8.41
CA GLU A 16 -13.80 -11.30 -8.92
C GLU A 16 -14.15 -10.77 -10.32
N MET A 17 -13.71 -9.55 -10.67
CA MET A 17 -13.95 -8.97 -12.00
C MET A 17 -12.90 -9.38 -13.04
N GLY A 18 -11.63 -9.48 -12.62
CA GLY A 18 -10.49 -9.57 -13.53
C GLY A 18 -9.84 -10.95 -13.62
N GLY A 19 -10.10 -11.84 -12.66
CA GLY A 19 -9.51 -13.18 -12.61
C GLY A 19 -8.01 -13.23 -12.30
N GLU A 20 -7.37 -12.08 -12.07
CA GLU A 20 -5.98 -11.97 -11.63
C GLU A 20 -5.92 -11.71 -10.13
N SER A 21 -4.92 -12.29 -9.45
CA SER A 21 -4.72 -12.06 -8.01
C SER A 21 -4.19 -10.66 -7.72
N VAL A 22 -4.67 -10.06 -6.64
CA VAL A 22 -4.30 -8.70 -6.23
C VAL A 22 -3.51 -8.76 -4.94
N ALA A 23 -2.23 -8.38 -5.00
CA ALA A 23 -1.41 -8.26 -3.81
C ALA A 23 -1.86 -7.04 -2.97
N VAL A 24 -2.08 -7.27 -1.67
CA VAL A 24 -2.39 -6.20 -0.71
C VAL A 24 -1.15 -5.91 0.14
N CYS A 25 -0.67 -4.68 0.07
CA CYS A 25 0.50 -4.21 0.82
C CYS A 25 0.09 -3.13 1.83
N SER A 26 0.80 -3.06 2.97
CA SER A 26 0.62 -2.00 3.96
C SER A 26 1.97 -1.54 4.52
N GLN A 27 2.11 -0.23 4.75
CA GLN A 27 3.21 0.32 5.52
C GLN A 27 2.67 1.23 6.63
N GLU A 28 3.05 0.94 7.87
CA GLU A 28 2.73 1.76 9.04
C GLU A 28 3.88 1.59 10.04
N PRO A 29 4.67 2.65 10.31
CA PRO A 29 5.76 2.62 11.28
C PRO A 29 5.35 2.16 12.69
N GLN A 30 4.08 2.36 13.07
CA GLN A 30 3.57 2.02 14.40
C GLN A 30 3.19 0.55 14.58
N TYR A 31 3.24 -0.29 13.53
CA TYR A 31 2.92 -1.71 13.67
C TYR A 31 3.92 -2.43 14.56
N THR A 32 3.39 -3.12 15.57
CA THR A 32 4.17 -4.04 16.39
C THR A 32 4.51 -5.31 15.61
N SER A 33 5.55 -6.03 16.04
CA SER A 33 5.91 -7.33 15.44
C SER A 33 4.76 -8.33 15.43
N VAL A 34 3.96 -8.35 16.51
CA VAL A 34 2.75 -9.19 16.61
C VAL A 34 1.73 -8.79 15.55
N PHE A 35 1.46 -7.49 15.39
CA PHE A 35 0.49 -7.03 14.41
C PHE A 35 0.92 -7.36 12.98
N LYS A 36 2.21 -7.16 12.66
CA LYS A 36 2.79 -7.53 11.35
C LYS A 36 2.62 -9.02 11.05
N LYS A 37 2.85 -9.88 12.06
CA LYS A 37 2.67 -11.32 11.95
C LYS A 37 1.22 -11.68 11.62
N VAL A 38 0.27 -11.11 12.36
CA VAL A 38 -1.17 -11.31 12.12
C VAL A 38 -1.58 -10.86 10.72
N LEU A 39 -1.17 -9.67 10.28
CA LEU A 39 -1.47 -9.16 8.94
C LEU A 39 -0.99 -10.11 7.83
N LYS A 40 0.22 -10.64 7.98
CA LYS A 40 0.82 -11.53 6.99
C LYS A 40 0.20 -12.93 7.01
N GLU A 41 0.10 -13.55 8.19
CA GLU A 41 -0.27 -14.96 8.32
C GLU A 41 -1.79 -15.18 8.21
N GLU A 42 -2.60 -14.29 8.78
CA GLU A 42 -4.06 -14.46 8.82
C GLU A 42 -4.77 -13.79 7.64
N PHE A 43 -4.18 -12.71 7.09
CA PHE A 43 -4.85 -11.88 6.08
C PHE A 43 -4.09 -11.77 4.76
N GLY A 44 -2.90 -12.38 4.64
CA GLY A 44 -2.09 -12.32 3.42
C GLY A 44 -1.59 -10.92 3.06
N ILE A 45 -1.66 -9.95 4.00
CA ILE A 45 -1.22 -8.58 3.76
C ILE A 45 0.30 -8.50 3.89
N GLN A 46 0.96 -8.04 2.84
CA GLN A 46 2.40 -7.83 2.84
C GLN A 46 2.75 -6.53 3.56
N VAL A 47 3.42 -6.63 4.71
CA VAL A 47 3.94 -5.45 5.40
C VAL A 47 5.24 -5.00 4.74
N ILE A 48 5.24 -3.78 4.22
CA ILE A 48 6.45 -3.16 3.67
C ILE A 48 7.29 -2.66 4.84
N GLU A 49 8.38 -3.36 5.11
CA GLU A 49 9.36 -3.00 6.14
C GLU A 49 10.23 -1.80 5.70
N GLY A 50 10.82 -1.10 6.66
CA GLY A 50 11.74 0.02 6.43
C GLY A 50 11.26 1.34 7.05
N PHE A 51 12.10 2.37 6.93
CA PHE A 51 11.82 3.72 7.44
C PHE A 51 11.36 4.66 6.32
N GLY A 52 10.57 5.66 6.68
CA GLY A 52 10.13 6.71 5.75
C GLY A 52 9.07 6.25 4.75
N ALA A 53 9.29 6.54 3.47
CA ALA A 53 8.30 6.47 2.39
C ALA A 53 8.45 5.26 1.45
N ARG A 54 9.05 4.15 1.91
CA ARG A 54 9.43 3.03 1.04
C ARG A 54 8.28 2.43 0.24
N GLY A 55 7.08 2.36 0.78
CA GLY A 55 5.89 1.86 0.07
C GLY A 55 5.59 2.68 -1.18
N PHE A 56 5.84 3.99 -1.16
CA PHE A 56 5.66 4.85 -2.33
C PHE A 56 6.64 4.50 -3.45
N THR A 57 7.85 4.03 -3.14
CA THR A 57 8.83 3.60 -4.17
C THR A 57 8.46 2.30 -4.88
N LEU A 58 7.41 1.61 -4.42
CA LEU A 58 6.90 0.40 -5.05
C LEU A 58 5.67 0.67 -5.92
N VAL A 59 5.17 1.91 -5.93
CA VAL A 59 3.98 2.30 -6.70
C VAL A 59 4.34 2.42 -8.17
N ASP A 60 3.52 1.78 -9.01
CA ASP A 60 3.62 1.83 -10.46
C ASP A 60 2.24 2.06 -11.12
N GLY A 61 2.18 1.94 -12.46
CA GLY A 61 0.95 2.12 -13.23
C GLY A 61 -0.13 1.05 -13.00
N ARG A 62 0.12 0.03 -12.19
CA ARG A 62 -0.83 -1.03 -11.82
C ARG A 62 -1.16 -1.03 -10.33
N THR A 63 -0.65 -0.03 -9.60
CA THR A 63 -0.83 0.07 -8.16
C THR A 63 -1.94 1.04 -7.81
N PHE A 64 -2.87 0.61 -6.95
CA PHE A 64 -3.87 1.49 -6.35
C PHE A 64 -3.49 1.82 -4.91
N VAL A 65 -3.38 3.12 -4.59
CA VAL A 65 -2.96 3.58 -3.26
C VAL A 65 -4.17 4.04 -2.44
N LEU A 66 -4.37 3.39 -1.30
CA LEU A 66 -5.35 3.81 -0.28
C LEU A 66 -4.65 4.62 0.80
N ALA A 67 -5.02 5.89 0.94
CA ALA A 67 -4.53 6.77 2.00
C ALA A 67 -5.70 7.40 2.75
N HIS A 68 -5.76 7.18 4.07
CA HIS A 68 -6.89 7.63 4.88
C HIS A 68 -6.66 9.01 5.53
N ASN A 69 -5.40 9.44 5.64
CA ASN A 69 -5.06 10.73 6.19
C ASN A 69 -4.94 11.78 5.08
N SER A 70 -5.94 12.66 4.97
CA SER A 70 -5.95 13.77 4.00
C SER A 70 -4.87 14.83 4.23
N SER A 71 -4.19 14.82 5.38
CA SER A 71 -3.05 15.71 5.62
C SER A 71 -1.78 15.24 4.91
N ILE A 72 -1.76 14.04 4.35
CA ILE A 72 -0.64 13.53 3.57
C ILE A 72 -0.93 13.78 2.08
N CYS A 73 -0.04 14.54 1.44
CA CYS A 73 -0.09 14.89 0.02
C CYS A 73 0.34 13.70 -0.87
N VAL A 74 -0.38 12.58 -0.78
CA VAL A 74 0.00 11.31 -1.42
C VAL A 74 0.09 11.46 -2.94
N ARG A 75 -0.83 12.20 -3.55
CA ARG A 75 -0.81 12.43 -5.00
C ARG A 75 0.44 13.19 -5.43
N GLU A 76 0.81 14.21 -4.68
CA GLU A 76 2.01 15.00 -4.92
C GLU A 76 3.28 14.16 -4.74
N ILE A 77 3.36 13.36 -3.67
CA ILE A 77 4.49 12.45 -3.43
C ILE A 77 4.66 11.46 -4.58
N ILE A 78 3.58 10.80 -5.00
CA ILE A 78 3.63 9.84 -6.12
C ILE A 78 3.99 10.53 -7.43
N ALA A 79 3.41 11.71 -7.70
CA ALA A 79 3.73 12.47 -8.91
C ALA A 79 5.17 12.98 -8.93
N ASP A 80 5.76 13.29 -7.78
CA ASP A 80 7.17 13.66 -7.66
C ASP A 80 8.09 12.44 -7.85
N LEU A 81 7.74 11.31 -7.27
CA LEU A 81 8.52 10.08 -7.37
C LEU A 81 8.51 9.45 -8.77
N ALA A 82 7.42 9.62 -9.51
CA ALA A 82 7.30 9.16 -10.89
C ALA A 82 8.13 10.02 -11.88
N ARG A 83 8.60 11.21 -11.46
CA ARG A 83 9.45 12.07 -12.30
C ARG A 83 10.90 11.54 -12.30
N PRO A 84 11.67 11.77 -13.37
CA PRO A 84 13.08 11.42 -13.40
C PRO A 84 13.83 12.08 -12.23
N ALA A 85 14.70 11.33 -11.56
CA ALA A 85 15.48 11.82 -10.41
C ALA A 85 16.46 12.98 -10.74
N GLY A 86 16.64 13.28 -12.03
CA GLY A 86 17.40 14.42 -12.51
C GLY A 86 16.51 15.42 -13.25
N MET A 87 16.45 16.65 -12.74
CA MET A 87 16.05 17.83 -13.50
C MET A 87 17.20 18.82 -13.35
N CYS A 88 17.83 19.19 -14.47
CA CYS A 88 18.84 20.24 -14.52
C CYS A 88 18.22 21.63 -14.55
#